data_AF-B3QZT0-F1
#
_entry.id   AF-B3QZT0-F1
#
_cell.length_a   1.000
_cell.length_b   1.000
_cell.length_c   1.000
_cell.angle_alpha   90.00
_cell.angle_beta   90.00
_cell.angle_gamma   90.00
#
_symmetry.space_group_name_H-M   'P 1'
#
loop_
_entity.id
_entity.type
_entity.pdbx_description
1 polymer ?
#
loop_
_entity_poly.entity_id
_entity_poly.type
_entity_poly.pdbx_seq_one_letter_code
_entity_poly.pdbx_strand_id
1 'polypeptide(L)'
;MKKDNLIILKQITLTSLLSSLSIVLAKINNTIPLNNSIIKFRNYDYTIKFLPLIIMSFYIPFYLSFLGSFLSETLGFFLINNHQKYTYNPIISIIIAILFGILPGLILKKKNSYLKFYIFFVLISFFYQIFNTLSFIYFNIYYYQDNNNINLWNIIGKKYILWKSLSILITTFFLTFIIKKIINSLNFFNEIIK
;
A
#
# COMPACT_ATOMS: atom_id res chain seq x y z
N MET A 1 -20.48 28.95 -9.99
CA MET A 1 -20.42 27.53 -9.56
C MET A 1 -20.69 27.49 -8.06
N LYS A 2 -21.66 26.69 -7.57
CA LYS A 2 -21.96 26.61 -6.12
C LYS A 2 -20.71 26.15 -5.35
N LYS A 3 -20.45 26.71 -4.16
CA LYS A 3 -19.28 26.42 -3.32
C LYS A 3 -19.09 24.90 -3.11
N ASP A 4 -20.18 24.17 -2.98
CA ASP A 4 -20.18 22.72 -2.78
C ASP A 4 -19.64 21.95 -4.00
N ASN A 5 -20.00 22.38 -5.22
CA ASN A 5 -19.50 21.75 -6.45
C ASN A 5 -17.97 21.92 -6.57
N LEU A 6 -17.44 23.04 -6.09
CA LEU A 6 -16.00 23.30 -6.10
C LEU A 6 -15.25 22.45 -5.06
N ILE A 7 -15.86 22.17 -3.91
CA ILE A 7 -15.31 21.26 -2.89
C ILE A 7 -15.27 19.83 -3.42
N ILE A 8 -16.37 19.36 -4.03
CA ILE A 8 -16.46 18.02 -4.62
C ILE A 8 -15.43 17.86 -5.73
N LEU A 9 -15.30 18.85 -6.63
CA LEU A 9 -14.30 18.83 -7.70
C LEU A 9 -12.89 18.71 -7.13
N LYS A 10 -12.55 19.50 -6.10
CA LYS A 10 -11.25 19.41 -5.42
C LYS A 10 -11.00 18.01 -4.85
N GLN A 11 -11.97 17.40 -4.20
CA GLN A 11 -11.84 16.05 -3.67
C GLN A 11 -11.61 15.01 -4.77
N ILE A 12 -12.33 15.10 -5.88
CA ILE A 12 -12.15 14.22 -7.04
C ILE A 12 -10.75 14.39 -7.62
N THR A 13 -10.30 15.63 -7.86
CA THR A 13 -8.97 15.91 -8.42
C THR A 13 -7.84 15.41 -7.54
N LEU A 14 -7.97 15.55 -6.22
CA LEU A 14 -6.95 15.09 -5.27
C LEU A 14 -6.95 13.56 -5.17
N THR A 15 -8.13 12.93 -5.25
CA THR A 15 -8.28 11.47 -5.29
C THR A 15 -7.60 10.91 -6.54
N SER A 16 -7.89 11.48 -7.72
CA SER A 16 -7.30 11.04 -8.98
C SER A 16 -5.78 11.21 -8.99
N LEU A 17 -5.28 12.35 -8.48
CA LEU A 17 -3.86 12.63 -8.41
C LEU A 17 -3.14 11.62 -7.51
N LEU A 18 -3.60 11.40 -6.27
CA LEU A 18 -2.95 10.46 -5.35
C LEU A 18 -3.04 9.01 -5.84
N SER A 19 -4.16 8.63 -6.46
CA SER A 19 -4.31 7.29 -7.06
C SER A 19 -3.33 7.09 -8.22
N SER A 20 -3.22 8.06 -9.14
CA SER A 20 -2.26 8.00 -10.24
C SER A 20 -0.80 7.97 -9.75
N LEU A 21 -0.49 8.71 -8.69
CA LEU A 21 0.86 8.74 -8.11
C LEU A 21 1.23 7.38 -7.52
N SER A 22 0.29 6.69 -6.88
CA SER A 22 0.49 5.33 -6.37
C SER A 22 0.82 4.35 -7.51
N ILE A 23 0.12 4.43 -8.64
CA ILE A 23 0.41 3.63 -9.85
C ILE A 23 1.81 3.95 -10.40
N VAL A 24 2.17 5.23 -10.52
CA VAL A 24 3.48 5.65 -11.03
C VAL A 24 4.61 5.14 -10.14
N LEU A 25 4.47 5.27 -8.81
CA LEU A 25 5.45 4.73 -7.85
C LEU A 25 5.57 3.21 -7.95
N ALA A 26 4.45 2.50 -8.13
CA ALA A 26 4.47 1.06 -8.36
C ALA A 26 5.22 0.69 -9.64
N LYS A 27 5.05 1.46 -10.72
CA LYS A 27 5.76 1.25 -11.98
C LYS A 27 7.26 1.52 -11.85
N ILE A 28 7.65 2.63 -11.21
CA ILE A 28 9.06 2.98 -10.98
C ILE A 28 9.77 1.88 -10.18
N ASN A 29 9.13 1.38 -9.13
CA ASN A 29 9.67 0.28 -8.33
C ASN A 29 9.89 -1.00 -9.17
N ASN A 30 9.11 -1.17 -10.24
CA ASN A 30 9.24 -2.30 -11.15
C ASN A 30 10.28 -2.12 -12.27
N THR A 31 10.64 -0.89 -12.62
CA THR A 31 11.53 -0.60 -13.76
C THR A 31 13.01 -0.58 -13.43
N ILE A 32 13.42 -0.41 -12.17
CA ILE A 32 14.85 -0.27 -11.82
C ILE A 32 15.53 -1.66 -11.85
N PRO A 33 16.41 -1.95 -12.83
CA PRO A 33 17.14 -3.21 -12.87
C PRO A 33 18.26 -3.14 -11.83
N LEU A 34 18.28 -4.10 -10.92
CA LEU A 34 19.20 -4.09 -9.79
C LEU A 34 20.07 -5.34 -9.81
N ASN A 35 21.38 -5.11 -9.86
CA ASN A 35 22.38 -6.13 -10.12
C ASN A 35 22.48 -7.16 -8.96
N ASN A 36 22.79 -8.40 -9.33
CA ASN A 36 22.33 -9.65 -8.71
C ASN A 36 22.74 -10.03 -7.27
N SER A 37 23.41 -9.21 -6.46
CA SER A 37 23.93 -9.67 -5.15
C SER A 37 23.24 -9.10 -3.91
N ILE A 38 22.69 -7.88 -3.97
CA ILE A 38 22.13 -7.20 -2.78
C ILE A 38 20.58 -7.19 -2.83
N ILE A 39 19.96 -7.70 -3.91
CA ILE A 39 18.62 -7.26 -4.34
C ILE A 39 17.67 -8.42 -4.67
N LYS A 40 17.85 -9.55 -3.97
CA LYS A 40 16.69 -10.43 -3.68
C LYS A 40 15.66 -9.75 -2.76
N PHE A 41 15.95 -8.50 -2.35
CA PHE A 41 15.10 -7.66 -1.51
C PHE A 41 13.94 -6.93 -2.22
N ARG A 42 13.79 -7.08 -3.55
CA ARG A 42 12.74 -6.40 -4.32
C ARG A 42 11.30 -6.77 -3.92
N ASN A 43 11.11 -7.91 -3.24
CA ASN A 43 9.83 -8.28 -2.63
C ASN A 43 9.58 -7.60 -1.26
N TYR A 44 10.35 -6.58 -0.87
CA TYR A 44 10.21 -5.95 0.46
C TYR A 44 9.80 -4.47 0.43
N ASP A 45 10.00 -3.76 -0.69
CA ASP A 45 9.65 -2.32 -0.79
C ASP A 45 8.24 -2.08 -1.34
N TYR A 46 7.25 -2.81 -0.81
CA TYR A 46 5.84 -2.59 -1.14
C TYR A 46 5.27 -1.30 -0.53
N THR A 47 5.98 -0.67 0.40
CA THR A 47 5.48 0.42 1.24
C THR A 47 5.40 1.77 0.52
N ILE A 48 6.31 2.05 -0.42
CA ILE A 48 6.38 3.36 -1.08
C ILE A 48 5.15 3.60 -1.97
N LYS A 49 4.69 2.59 -2.72
CA LYS A 49 3.50 2.74 -3.57
C LYS A 49 2.23 3.04 -2.78
N PHE A 50 2.19 2.65 -1.50
CA PHE A 50 1.05 2.90 -0.61
C PHE A 50 1.10 4.26 0.07
N LEU A 51 2.23 4.97 0.04
CA LEU A 51 2.37 6.29 0.67
C LEU A 51 1.29 7.30 0.18
N PRO A 52 1.02 7.46 -1.13
CA PRO A 52 -0.05 8.34 -1.59
C PRO A 52 -1.43 7.93 -1.08
N LEU A 53 -1.70 6.62 -0.97
CA LEU A 53 -2.99 6.09 -0.48
C LEU A 53 -3.18 6.38 1.01
N ILE A 54 -2.11 6.24 1.79
CA ILE A 54 -2.15 6.55 3.22
C ILE A 54 -2.37 8.06 3.41
N ILE A 55 -1.69 8.91 2.64
CA ILE A 55 -1.94 10.36 2.67
C ILE A 55 -3.41 10.63 2.32
N MET A 56 -3.91 10.03 1.24
CA MET A 56 -5.31 10.18 0.80
C MET A 56 -6.31 9.94 1.93
N SER A 57 -6.09 8.89 2.73
CA SER A 57 -6.97 8.52 3.85
C SER A 57 -7.14 9.63 4.92
N PHE A 58 -6.18 10.56 5.06
CA PHE A 58 -6.25 11.65 6.04
C PHE A 58 -6.92 12.93 5.53
N TYR A 59 -7.09 13.10 4.22
CA TYR A 59 -7.52 14.37 3.60
C TYR A 59 -8.79 14.24 2.76
N ILE A 60 -9.17 13.04 2.34
CA ILE A 60 -10.34 12.78 1.50
C ILE A 60 -11.40 12.00 2.28
N PRO A 61 -12.71 12.21 2.03
CA PRO A 61 -13.75 11.37 2.60
C PRO A 61 -13.51 9.87 2.34
N PHE A 62 -13.84 9.02 3.32
CA PHE A 62 -13.51 7.60 3.30
C PHE A 62 -13.99 6.87 2.03
N TYR A 63 -15.16 7.23 1.48
CA TYR A 63 -15.72 6.60 0.28
C TYR A 63 -14.90 6.89 -0.99
N LEU A 64 -14.44 8.14 -1.16
CA LEU A 64 -13.55 8.50 -2.27
C LEU A 64 -12.14 7.94 -2.08
N SER A 65 -11.64 7.92 -0.84
CA SER A 65 -10.34 7.32 -0.55
C SER A 65 -10.33 5.81 -0.82
N PHE A 66 -11.42 5.12 -0.48
CA PHE A 66 -11.63 3.71 -0.83
C PHE A 66 -11.63 3.51 -2.35
N LEU A 67 -12.48 4.27 -3.06
CA LEU A 67 -12.64 4.16 -4.50
C LEU A 67 -11.32 4.45 -5.24
N GLY A 68 -10.60 5.51 -4.84
CA GLY A 68 -9.29 5.84 -5.38
C GLY A 68 -8.25 4.75 -5.14
N SER A 69 -8.20 4.20 -3.92
CA SER A 69 -7.26 3.13 -3.59
C SER A 69 -7.56 1.83 -4.34
N PHE A 70 -8.83 1.48 -4.47
CA PHE A 70 -9.29 0.33 -5.23
C PHE A 70 -8.97 0.49 -6.73
N LEU A 71 -9.25 1.67 -7.29
CA LEU A 71 -8.94 2.00 -8.69
C LEU A 71 -7.43 2.02 -8.94
N SER A 72 -6.64 2.52 -7.99
CA SER A 72 -5.19 2.54 -8.08
C SER A 72 -4.62 1.13 -8.21
N GLU A 73 -5.08 0.19 -7.37
CA GLU A 73 -4.56 -1.18 -7.41
C GLU A 73 -5.08 -1.96 -8.63
N THR A 74 -6.36 -1.82 -8.98
CA THR A 74 -6.94 -2.43 -10.20
C THR A 74 -6.21 -1.97 -11.47
N LEU A 75 -6.14 -0.66 -11.70
CA LEU A 75 -5.49 -0.10 -12.89
C LEU A 75 -3.98 -0.36 -12.85
N GLY A 76 -3.35 -0.25 -11.69
CA GLY A 76 -1.95 -0.57 -11.50
C GLY A 76 -1.62 -2.01 -11.89
N PHE A 77 -2.48 -2.98 -11.53
CA PHE A 77 -2.32 -4.37 -11.95
C PHE A 77 -2.29 -4.51 -13.47
N PHE A 78 -3.28 -3.96 -14.19
CA PHE A 78 -3.38 -4.09 -15.64
C PHE A 78 -2.30 -3.31 -16.40
N LEU A 79 -1.89 -2.13 -15.89
CA LEU A 79 -0.91 -1.28 -16.57
C LEU A 79 0.54 -1.71 -16.34
N ILE A 80 0.84 -2.40 -15.23
CA ILE A 80 2.20 -2.75 -14.83
C ILE A 80 2.50 -4.22 -15.08
N ASN A 81 1.57 -5.11 -14.75
CA ASN A 81 1.73 -6.53 -14.96
C ASN A 81 1.07 -6.89 -16.29
N ASN A 82 1.79 -6.68 -17.39
CA ASN A 82 1.37 -7.12 -18.73
C ASN A 82 1.02 -8.63 -18.71
N HIS A 83 -0.26 -8.94 -18.48
CA HIS A 83 -1.07 -10.16 -18.68
C HIS A 83 -0.48 -11.59 -18.60
N GLN A 84 0.81 -11.80 -18.29
CA GLN A 84 1.48 -13.05 -18.67
C GLN A 84 1.73 -14.04 -17.54
N LYS A 85 1.58 -13.66 -16.25
CA LYS A 85 1.97 -14.57 -15.13
C LYS A 85 0.99 -14.65 -13.95
N TYR A 86 0.11 -13.69 -13.75
CA TYR A 86 -0.79 -13.65 -12.59
C TYR A 86 -2.18 -13.22 -13.03
N THR A 87 -3.22 -13.81 -12.43
CA THR A 87 -4.61 -13.39 -12.63
C THR A 87 -4.97 -12.27 -11.67
N TYR A 88 -5.74 -11.29 -12.14
CA TYR A 88 -6.27 -10.24 -11.28
C TYR A 88 -7.19 -10.84 -10.21
N ASN A 89 -7.02 -10.43 -8.94
CA ASN A 89 -7.91 -10.81 -7.84
C ASN A 89 -8.51 -9.55 -7.18
N PRO A 90 -9.83 -9.30 -7.33
CA PRO A 90 -10.48 -8.12 -6.78
C PRO A 90 -10.47 -8.05 -5.26
N ILE A 91 -10.41 -9.20 -4.58
CA ILE A 91 -10.35 -9.25 -3.11
C ILE A 91 -9.07 -8.59 -2.61
N ILE A 92 -7.95 -8.74 -3.33
CA ILE A 92 -6.67 -8.11 -2.96
C ILE A 92 -6.79 -6.58 -3.05
N SER A 93 -7.41 -6.05 -4.11
CA SER A 93 -7.64 -4.62 -4.26
C SER A 93 -8.56 -4.07 -3.16
N ILE A 94 -9.60 -4.82 -2.77
CA ILE A 94 -10.48 -4.44 -1.65
C ILE A 94 -9.68 -4.38 -0.34
N ILE A 95 -8.89 -5.42 -0.04
CA ILE A 95 -8.07 -5.47 1.18
C ILE A 95 -7.08 -4.30 1.21
N ILE A 96 -6.41 -4.00 0.10
CA ILE A 96 -5.48 -2.87 0.00
C ILE A 96 -6.21 -1.54 0.21
N ALA A 97 -7.37 -1.35 -0.40
CA ALA A 97 -8.16 -0.14 -0.23
C ALA A 97 -8.60 0.06 1.23
N ILE A 98 -8.94 -1.02 1.93
CA ILE A 98 -9.28 -0.97 3.35
C ILE A 98 -8.04 -0.66 4.20
N LEU A 99 -6.96 -1.42 4.03
CA LEU A 99 -5.73 -1.34 4.82
C LEU A 99 -5.02 0.00 4.68
N PHE A 100 -4.91 0.54 3.47
CA PHE A 100 -4.11 1.74 3.20
C PHE A 100 -4.95 2.96 2.84
N GLY A 101 -6.16 2.76 2.31
CA GLY A 101 -7.05 3.85 1.89
C GLY A 101 -8.06 4.29 2.96
N ILE A 102 -8.49 3.41 3.87
CA ILE A 102 -9.51 3.74 4.87
C ILE A 102 -8.93 3.75 6.28
N LEU A 103 -8.37 2.62 6.71
CA LEU A 103 -7.98 2.37 8.10
C LEU A 103 -7.08 3.46 8.71
N PRO A 104 -6.05 3.99 8.02
CA PRO A 104 -5.18 5.00 8.62
C PRO A 104 -5.96 6.28 8.97
N GLY A 105 -6.82 6.76 8.07
CA GLY A 105 -7.66 7.94 8.31
C GLY A 105 -8.71 7.76 9.41
N LEU A 106 -9.25 6.55 9.59
CA LEU A 106 -10.23 6.25 10.63
C LEU A 106 -9.60 6.11 12.03
N ILE A 107 -8.47 5.41 12.14
CA ILE A 107 -7.88 5.04 13.43
C ILE A 107 -6.87 6.07 13.92
N LEU A 108 -6.11 6.67 13.00
CA LEU A 108 -5.10 7.64 13.35
C LEU A 108 -5.66 9.06 13.22
N LYS A 109 -5.53 9.82 14.31
CA LYS A 109 -5.75 11.27 14.28
C LYS A 109 -4.41 11.95 14.05
N LYS A 110 -4.43 13.08 13.35
CA LYS A 110 -3.23 13.88 13.03
C LYS A 110 -2.38 14.22 14.26
N LYS A 111 -3.04 14.44 15.42
CA LYS A 111 -2.41 14.75 16.72
C LYS A 111 -1.87 13.54 17.50
N ASN A 112 -2.06 12.30 17.04
CA ASN A 112 -1.56 11.12 17.77
C ASN A 112 -0.03 11.16 17.90
N SER A 113 0.59 10.32 18.73
CA SER A 113 2.06 10.24 18.85
C SER A 113 2.73 9.57 17.64
N TYR A 114 4.06 9.73 17.48
CA TYR A 114 4.84 8.97 16.47
C TYR A 114 4.76 7.47 16.73
N LEU A 115 4.88 7.05 18.00
CA LEU A 115 4.81 5.65 18.41
C LEU A 115 3.50 4.98 17.98
N LYS A 116 2.36 5.67 18.14
CA LYS A 116 1.05 5.14 17.73
C LYS A 116 0.95 4.96 16.21
N PHE A 117 1.51 5.88 15.43
CA PHE A 117 1.60 5.72 13.97
C PHE A 117 2.50 4.52 13.60
N TYR A 118 3.64 4.38 14.26
CA TYR A 118 4.60 3.31 13.99
C TYR A 118 3.98 1.93 14.25
N ILE A 119 3.43 1.72 15.44
CA ILE A 119 2.76 0.45 15.81
C ILE A 119 1.65 0.12 14.82
N PHE A 120 0.86 1.13 14.44
CA PHE A 120 -0.23 0.95 13.50
C PHE A 120 0.23 0.51 12.11
N PHE A 121 1.26 1.15 11.55
CA PHE A 121 1.80 0.76 10.24
C PHE A 121 2.53 -0.58 10.28
N VAL A 122 3.18 -0.92 11.39
CA VAL A 122 3.73 -2.27 11.63
C VAL A 122 2.59 -3.30 11.53
N LEU A 123 1.48 -3.09 12.25
CA LEU A 123 0.34 -4.00 12.23
C LEU A 123 -0.27 -4.15 10.83
N ILE A 124 -0.56 -3.04 10.15
CA ILE A 124 -1.12 -3.10 8.78
C ILE A 124 -0.18 -3.83 7.84
N SER A 125 1.13 -3.59 7.93
CA SER A 125 2.11 -4.24 7.07
C SER A 125 2.16 -5.75 7.32
N PHE A 126 2.05 -6.19 8.58
CA PHE A 126 1.91 -7.59 8.92
C PHE A 126 0.63 -8.20 8.37
N PHE A 127 -0.53 -7.54 8.53
CA PHE A 127 -1.80 -8.02 7.98
C PHE A 127 -1.73 -8.15 6.45
N TYR A 128 -1.25 -7.10 5.78
CA TYR A 128 -1.07 -7.12 4.33
C TYR A 128 -0.19 -8.29 3.89
N GLN A 129 0.91 -8.55 4.61
CA GLN A 129 1.79 -9.65 4.29
C GLN A 129 1.12 -11.01 4.48
N ILE A 130 0.38 -11.22 5.58
CA ILE A 130 -0.34 -12.47 5.83
C ILE A 130 -1.32 -12.73 4.69
N PHE A 131 -2.12 -11.73 4.30
CA PHE A 131 -3.05 -11.84 3.18
C PHE A 131 -2.34 -12.15 1.86
N ASN A 132 -1.23 -11.47 1.56
CA ASN A 132 -0.48 -11.73 0.35
C ASN A 132 0.08 -13.16 0.33
N THR A 133 0.63 -13.65 1.45
CA THR A 133 1.10 -15.04 1.56
C THR A 133 -0.02 -16.06 1.41
N LEU A 134 -1.19 -15.82 2.01
CA LEU A 134 -2.36 -16.69 1.86
C LEU A 134 -2.85 -16.71 0.40
N SER A 135 -2.87 -15.55 -0.27
CA SER A 135 -3.26 -15.47 -1.68
C SER A 135 -2.31 -16.24 -2.60
N PHE A 136 -1.00 -16.19 -2.32
CA PHE A 136 0.00 -16.94 -3.06
C PHE A 136 -0.12 -18.46 -2.82
N ILE A 137 -0.35 -18.87 -1.57
CA ILE A 137 -0.60 -20.28 -1.22
C ILE A 137 -1.85 -20.79 -1.92
N TYR A 138 -2.95 -20.04 -1.85
CA TYR A 138 -4.21 -20.38 -2.52
C TYR A 138 -4.03 -20.54 -4.03
N PHE A 139 -3.34 -19.59 -4.67
CA PHE A 139 -3.06 -19.66 -6.11
C PHE A 139 -2.23 -20.88 -6.48
N ASN A 140 -1.19 -21.19 -5.71
CA ASN A 140 -0.36 -22.37 -5.98
C ASN A 140 -1.12 -23.68 -5.78
N ILE A 141 -1.93 -23.79 -4.73
CA ILE A 141 -2.74 -24.99 -4.47
C ILE A 141 -3.77 -25.21 -5.58
N TYR A 142 -4.44 -24.13 -6.03
CA TYR A 142 -5.52 -24.25 -7.01
C TYR A 142 -5.03 -24.42 -8.45
N TYR A 143 -3.91 -23.79 -8.84
CA TYR A 143 -3.41 -23.85 -10.22
C TYR A 143 -2.31 -24.89 -10.48
N TYR A 144 -1.52 -25.29 -9.46
CA TYR A 144 -0.44 -26.26 -9.62
C TYR A 144 -0.77 -27.62 -8.97
N GLN A 145 -2.06 -27.94 -8.92
CA GLN A 145 -2.62 -29.10 -8.25
C GLN A 145 -2.06 -30.46 -8.74
N ASP A 146 -1.38 -30.48 -9.89
CA ASP A 146 -0.85 -31.71 -10.51
C ASP A 146 0.57 -32.12 -10.07
N ASN A 147 1.33 -31.29 -9.34
CA ASN A 147 2.69 -31.65 -8.93
C ASN A 147 2.85 -31.76 -7.40
N ASN A 148 3.07 -33.01 -6.98
CA ASN A 148 3.34 -33.50 -5.63
C ASN A 148 4.18 -32.59 -4.72
N ASN A 149 3.85 -32.62 -3.42
CA ASN A 149 4.66 -32.19 -2.27
C ASN A 149 5.15 -30.74 -2.28
N ILE A 150 4.21 -29.79 -2.27
CA ILE A 150 4.47 -28.40 -1.89
C ILE A 150 4.89 -28.37 -0.41
N ASN A 151 6.19 -28.43 -0.16
CA ASN A 151 6.74 -28.33 1.17
C ASN A 151 6.72 -26.85 1.59
N LEU A 152 5.62 -26.41 2.22
CA LEU A 152 5.38 -25.02 2.63
C LEU A 152 6.56 -24.43 3.44
N TRP A 153 7.25 -25.26 4.21
CA TRP A 153 8.43 -24.88 4.98
C TRP A 153 9.65 -24.52 4.12
N ASN A 154 9.81 -25.15 2.94
CA ASN A 154 10.88 -24.81 1.99
C ASN A 154 10.57 -23.50 1.24
N ILE A 155 9.29 -23.23 0.97
CA ILE A 155 8.85 -21.99 0.31
C ILE A 155 9.01 -20.78 1.24
N ILE A 156 8.76 -20.98 2.53
CA ILE A 156 8.70 -19.92 3.53
C ILE A 156 10.03 -19.77 4.30
N GLY A 157 10.97 -20.72 4.16
CA GLY A 157 12.30 -20.81 4.80
C GLY A 157 12.60 -19.83 5.93
N LYS A 158 12.81 -20.30 7.17
CA LYS A 158 12.95 -19.48 8.40
C LYS A 158 13.80 -18.19 8.24
N LYS A 159 14.91 -18.24 7.51
CA LYS A 159 15.76 -17.06 7.22
C LYS A 159 15.01 -15.99 6.40
N TYR A 160 14.22 -16.39 5.40
CA TYR A 160 13.41 -15.49 4.59
C TYR A 160 12.35 -14.75 5.41
N ILE A 161 11.62 -15.43 6.32
CA ILE A 161 10.65 -14.76 7.21
C ILE A 161 11.34 -13.71 8.08
N LEU A 162 12.49 -14.05 8.66
CA LEU A 162 13.18 -13.18 9.62
C LEU A 162 13.74 -11.92 8.95
N TRP A 163 14.37 -12.06 7.79
CA TRP A 163 14.80 -10.90 7.00
C TRP A 163 13.62 -10.05 6.51
N LYS A 164 12.50 -10.70 6.16
CA LYS A 164 11.27 -10.03 5.74
C LYS A 164 10.67 -9.20 6.87
N SER A 165 10.54 -9.75 8.07
CA SER A 165 9.99 -9.01 9.21
C SER A 165 10.90 -7.84 9.61
N LEU A 166 12.22 -8.01 9.61
CA LEU A 166 13.19 -6.93 9.83
C LEU A 166 13.03 -5.81 8.81
N SER A 167 12.93 -6.14 7.52
CA SER A 167 12.73 -5.13 6.47
C SER A 167 11.43 -4.33 6.66
N ILE A 168 10.36 -4.98 7.13
CA ILE A 168 9.08 -4.32 7.41
C ILE A 168 9.20 -3.36 8.59
N LEU A 169 9.88 -3.75 9.66
CA LEU A 169 10.10 -2.84 10.80
C LEU A 169 10.88 -1.59 10.38
N ILE A 170 11.94 -1.76 9.58
CA ILE A 170 12.75 -0.63 9.11
C ILE A 170 11.94 0.26 8.15
N THR A 171 11.26 -0.31 7.17
CA THR A 171 10.48 0.46 6.19
C THR A 171 9.30 1.19 6.84
N THR A 172 8.59 0.56 7.78
CA THR A 172 7.51 1.20 8.53
C THR A 172 8.00 2.32 9.43
N PHE A 173 9.21 2.22 9.99
CA PHE A 173 9.83 3.31 10.74
C PHE A 173 10.01 4.56 9.86
N PHE A 174 10.65 4.41 8.69
CA PHE A 174 10.82 5.52 7.74
C PHE A 174 9.49 6.06 7.22
N LEU A 175 8.55 5.18 6.87
CA LEU A 175 7.23 5.55 6.40
C LEU A 175 6.45 6.35 7.46
N THR A 176 6.53 5.95 8.73
CA THR A 176 5.95 6.71 9.86
C THR A 176 6.52 8.12 9.91
N PHE A 177 7.84 8.25 9.83
CA PHE A 177 8.52 9.54 9.89
C PHE A 177 8.09 10.46 8.74
N ILE A 178 8.11 9.95 7.50
CA ILE A 178 7.72 10.69 6.30
C ILE A 178 6.25 11.13 6.40
N ILE A 179 5.33 10.21 6.69
CA ILE A 179 3.90 10.50 6.78
C ILE A 179 3.64 11.55 7.84
N LYS A 180 4.26 11.44 9.01
CA LYS A 180 4.05 12.42 10.08
C LYS A 180 4.53 13.81 9.68
N LYS A 181 5.70 13.89 9.05
CA LYS A 181 6.27 15.14 8.57
C LYS A 181 5.33 15.80 7.55
N ILE A 182 4.80 15.02 6.61
CA ILE A 182 3.81 15.48 5.61
C ILE A 182 2.51 15.95 6.28
N ILE A 183 1.99 15.19 7.23
CA ILE A 183 0.74 15.54 7.93
C ILE A 183 0.91 16.86 8.70
N ASN A 184 2.02 17.02 9.40
CA ASN A 184 2.32 18.23 10.17
C ASN A 184 2.49 19.44 9.23
N SER A 185 3.23 19.30 8.13
CA SER A 185 3.40 20.40 7.17
C SER A 185 2.09 20.80 6.49
N LEU A 186 1.21 19.85 6.19
CA LEU A 186 -0.08 20.14 5.57
C LEU A 186 -1.11 20.72 6.54
N ASN A 187 -1.02 20.43 7.84
CA ASN A 187 -1.86 21.10 8.84
C ASN A 187 -1.51 22.58 8.97
N PHE A 188 -0.23 22.93 8.89
CA PHE A 188 0.22 24.32 8.83
C PHE A 188 -0.45 25.09 7.68
N PHE A 189 -0.55 24.48 6.48
CA PHE A 189 -1.27 25.10 5.35
C PHE A 189 -2.78 25.25 5.59
N ASN A 190 -3.44 24.28 6.22
CA ASN A 190 -4.86 24.39 6.53
C ASN A 190 -5.19 25.43 7.61
N GLU A 191 -4.22 25.76 8.48
CA GLU A 191 -4.36 26.82 9.48
C GLU A 191 -4.13 28.22 8.88
N ILE A 192 -3.31 28.33 7.83
CA ILE A 192 -3.07 29.60 7.11
C ILE A 192 -4.22 29.97 6.16
N ILE A 193 -4.95 28.97 5.65
CA ILE A 193 -6.01 29.16 4.65
C ILE A 193 -7.41 29.37 5.29
N LYS A 194 -7.55 29.13 6.59
CA LYS A 194 -8.76 29.50 7.34
C LYS A 194 -8.78 30.99 7.64
#